data_AF-A0A1V6IIG3-F1
#
_entry.id   AF-A0A1V6IIG3-F1
#
_cell.length_a   1.000
_cell.length_b   1.000
_cell.length_c   1.000
_cell.angle_alpha   90.00
_cell.angle_beta   90.00
_cell.angle_gamma   90.00
#
_symmetry.space_group_name_H-M   'P 1'
#
loop_
_entity.id
_entity.type
_entity.pdbx_description
1 polymer ?
#
loop_
_entity_poly.entity_id
_entity_poly.type
_entity_poly.pdbx_seq_one_letter_code
_entity_poly.pdbx_strand_id
1 'polypeptide(L)'
;MSRIAFIGDMHLDNRTPVSRLDNYEETSLRKLQTLINECIANQTYYIVTTSDFFNRNDISISYLNKVINILKEARNKHGIILYSVIGNHDLPYNNMKYFSSTPLHTLASLNLVYLLGNDFDVLFSGVHIYGMSYTEKGNWEPKNYDENCYNILVTHYALTNNFGEKDYLPIESLGNKFNLIVAGHDHTFFRAQVTKEEKPTIILRPGAFIRRTKIANEEITELTDGVFKKDNIVYYVVDTESNTVEPKLLGGVEPSELVFKASSIEAQDFKLDSYSMLDEVFENVEFTNKTSDELLDILLNNLDIEEDIKQRIKKHILDNR
;
A
#
# COMPACT_ATOMS: atom_id res chain seq x y z
N MET A 1 -25.78 3.79 10.52
CA MET A 1 -24.75 2.79 10.10
C MET A 1 -23.58 3.62 9.65
N SER A 2 -22.54 3.68 10.48
CA SER A 2 -21.65 4.84 10.54
C SER A 2 -20.17 4.48 10.60
N ARG A 3 -19.83 3.22 10.83
CA ARG A 3 -18.44 2.80 11.08
C ARG A 3 -17.79 2.18 9.85
N ILE A 4 -16.65 2.74 9.46
CA ILE A 4 -15.84 2.32 8.32
C ILE A 4 -14.42 2.03 8.82
N ALA A 5 -13.88 0.86 8.49
CA ALA A 5 -12.48 0.53 8.75
C ALA A 5 -11.62 0.95 7.55
N PHE A 6 -10.57 1.74 7.79
CA PHE A 6 -9.57 2.10 6.80
C PHE A 6 -8.24 1.42 7.09
N ILE A 7 -7.78 0.58 6.15
CA ILE A 7 -6.51 -0.13 6.23
C ILE A 7 -5.58 0.37 5.14
N GLY A 8 -4.30 0.39 5.45
CA GLY A 8 -3.29 0.74 4.46
C GLY A 8 -2.94 -0.44 3.56
N ASP A 9 -1.68 -0.47 3.12
CA ASP A 9 -1.21 -1.32 2.04
C ASP A 9 -1.17 -2.80 2.44
N MET A 10 -1.96 -3.65 1.77
CA MET A 10 -2.20 -5.02 2.29
C MET A 10 -1.01 -5.97 2.10
N HIS A 11 -0.33 -5.88 0.95
CA HIS A 11 0.84 -6.67 0.58
C HIS A 11 0.69 -8.18 0.79
N LEU A 12 -0.49 -8.74 0.49
CA LEU A 12 -0.72 -10.19 0.60
C LEU A 12 0.22 -10.95 -0.37
N ASP A 13 0.81 -12.06 0.10
CA ASP A 13 1.77 -12.85 -0.69
C ASP A 13 1.91 -14.27 -0.10
N ASN A 14 2.21 -15.24 -0.97
CA ASN A 14 2.54 -16.61 -0.59
C ASN A 14 4.04 -16.89 -0.52
N ARG A 15 4.89 -15.94 -0.93
CA ARG A 15 6.35 -16.08 -0.86
C ARG A 15 6.89 -15.35 0.36
N THR A 16 7.59 -16.08 1.22
CA THR A 16 8.32 -15.49 2.34
C THR A 16 9.51 -14.67 1.83
N PRO A 17 9.58 -13.35 2.15
CA PRO A 17 10.76 -12.54 1.90
C PRO A 17 11.99 -13.15 2.57
N VAL A 18 13.15 -13.09 1.91
CA VAL A 18 14.41 -13.66 2.42
C VAL A 18 14.79 -13.06 3.78
N SER A 19 14.40 -11.81 4.05
CA SER A 19 14.65 -11.10 5.30
C SER A 19 13.81 -11.60 6.49
N ARG A 20 12.77 -12.40 6.26
CA ARG A 20 11.84 -12.86 7.29
C ARG A 20 12.19 -14.25 7.81
N LEU A 21 11.82 -14.48 9.07
CA LEU A 21 12.00 -15.73 9.81
C LEU A 21 10.70 -16.54 9.88
N ASP A 22 9.55 -15.87 9.79
CA ASP A 22 8.23 -16.50 9.84
C ASP A 22 7.70 -16.88 8.45
N ASN A 23 6.64 -17.68 8.43
CA ASN A 23 5.93 -18.00 7.19
C ASN A 23 5.01 -16.84 6.79
N TYR A 24 5.40 -16.11 5.73
CA TYR A 24 4.65 -14.92 5.28
C TYR A 24 3.26 -15.28 4.75
N GLU A 25 3.10 -16.46 4.14
CA GLU A 25 1.80 -16.94 3.66
C GLU A 25 0.83 -17.11 4.83
N GLU A 26 1.25 -17.83 5.87
CA GLU A 26 0.43 -18.06 7.06
C GLU A 26 0.17 -16.77 7.83
N THR A 27 1.19 -15.94 8.01
CA THR A 27 1.06 -14.66 8.71
C THR A 27 0.10 -13.71 7.98
N SER A 28 0.17 -13.63 6.64
CA SER A 28 -0.71 -12.76 5.86
C SER A 28 -2.19 -13.19 5.95
N LEU A 29 -2.47 -14.49 5.80
CA LEU A 29 -3.83 -15.03 5.90
C LEU A 29 -4.40 -14.89 7.32
N ARG A 30 -3.57 -15.19 8.34
CA ARG A 30 -3.97 -15.05 9.75
C ARG A 30 -4.32 -13.61 10.08
N LYS A 31 -3.50 -12.64 9.66
CA LYS A 31 -3.78 -11.22 9.87
C LYS A 31 -5.06 -10.78 9.19
N LEU A 32 -5.29 -11.19 7.93
CA LEU A 32 -6.54 -10.90 7.23
C LEU A 32 -7.76 -11.42 8.00
N GLN A 33 -7.68 -12.65 8.51
CA GLN A 33 -8.75 -13.22 9.35
C GLN A 33 -8.92 -12.46 10.67
N THR A 34 -7.82 -12.08 11.33
CA THR A 34 -7.86 -11.27 12.56
C THR A 34 -8.55 -9.93 12.32
N LEU A 35 -8.18 -9.21 11.27
CA LEU A 35 -8.80 -7.93 10.90
C LEU A 35 -10.32 -8.09 10.71
N ILE A 36 -10.74 -9.11 9.96
CA ILE A 36 -12.16 -9.39 9.71
C ILE A 36 -12.89 -9.68 11.03
N ASN A 37 -12.30 -10.52 11.90
CA ASN A 37 -12.90 -10.86 13.18
C ASN A 37 -13.02 -9.64 14.10
N GLU A 38 -12.01 -8.78 14.13
CA GLU A 38 -12.06 -7.51 14.89
C GLU A 38 -13.11 -6.56 14.32
N CYS A 39 -13.23 -6.44 12.99
CA CYS A 39 -14.27 -5.65 12.34
C CYS A 39 -15.67 -6.15 12.72
N ILE A 40 -15.89 -7.47 12.68
CA ILE A 40 -17.15 -8.11 13.10
C ILE A 40 -17.46 -7.80 14.58
N ALA A 41 -16.47 -7.97 15.46
CA ALA A 41 -16.63 -7.72 16.90
C ALA A 41 -16.96 -6.24 17.19
N ASN A 42 -16.42 -5.32 16.40
CA ASN A 42 -16.67 -3.88 16.51
C ASN A 42 -17.85 -3.39 15.64
N GLN A 43 -18.65 -4.31 15.07
CA GLN A 43 -19.80 -4.00 14.21
C GLN A 43 -19.45 -3.06 13.04
N THR A 44 -18.24 -3.19 12.51
CA THR A 44 -17.71 -2.42 11.38
C THR A 44 -17.76 -3.29 10.14
N TYR A 45 -18.74 -3.05 9.27
CA TYR A 45 -19.03 -3.92 8.12
C TYR A 45 -18.50 -3.40 6.78
N TYR A 46 -18.02 -2.16 6.76
CA TYR A 46 -17.37 -1.56 5.60
C TYR A 46 -15.89 -1.46 5.87
N ILE A 47 -15.12 -2.08 4.98
CA ILE A 47 -13.66 -2.05 5.01
C ILE A 47 -13.20 -1.37 3.73
N VAL A 48 -12.31 -0.39 3.83
CA VAL A 48 -11.71 0.32 2.71
C VAL A 48 -10.20 0.23 2.83
N THR A 49 -9.52 -0.30 1.83
CA THR A 49 -8.06 -0.33 1.78
C THR A 49 -7.51 0.71 0.82
N THR A 50 -6.35 1.28 1.16
CA THR A 50 -5.54 2.11 0.26
C THR A 50 -4.86 1.31 -0.83
N SER A 51 -5.09 -0.01 -0.93
CA SER A 51 -4.62 -0.91 -1.99
C SER A 51 -3.26 -1.56 -1.75
N ASP A 52 -2.48 -1.78 -2.81
CA ASP A 52 -1.38 -2.76 -2.84
C ASP A 52 -1.85 -4.08 -2.25
N PHE A 53 -3.00 -4.53 -2.77
CA PHE A 53 -3.76 -5.66 -2.21
C PHE A 53 -2.87 -6.90 -2.15
N PHE A 54 -2.13 -7.13 -3.23
CA PHE A 54 -1.10 -8.15 -3.32
C PHE A 54 0.27 -7.51 -3.53
N ASN A 55 1.30 -8.07 -2.87
CA ASN A 55 2.67 -7.58 -3.06
C ASN A 55 3.22 -7.89 -4.47
N ARG A 56 2.68 -8.91 -5.16
CA ARG A 56 3.02 -9.24 -6.55
C ARG A 56 1.79 -9.75 -7.30
N ASN A 57 1.83 -9.66 -8.62
CA ASN A 57 0.80 -10.21 -9.50
C ASN A 57 0.95 -11.73 -9.75
N ASP A 58 2.13 -12.30 -9.49
CA ASP A 58 2.48 -13.70 -9.75
C ASP A 58 2.31 -14.62 -8.51
N ILE A 59 1.19 -14.46 -7.78
CA ILE A 59 0.87 -15.32 -6.63
C ILE A 59 0.39 -16.71 -7.07
N SER A 60 0.58 -17.71 -6.22
CA SER A 60 0.07 -19.05 -6.52
C SER A 60 -1.47 -19.09 -6.50
N ILE A 61 -2.06 -19.87 -7.41
CA ILE A 61 -3.52 -20.10 -7.46
C ILE A 61 -4.04 -20.65 -6.11
N SER A 62 -3.26 -21.53 -5.46
CA SER A 62 -3.61 -22.07 -4.14
C SER A 62 -3.78 -20.97 -3.10
N TYR A 63 -2.86 -20.00 -3.06
CA TYR A 63 -2.94 -18.87 -2.14
C TYR A 63 -4.10 -17.93 -2.47
N LEU A 64 -4.29 -17.59 -3.75
CA LEU A 64 -5.44 -16.77 -4.17
C LEU A 64 -6.77 -17.43 -3.76
N ASN A 65 -6.90 -18.75 -3.89
CA ASN A 65 -8.08 -19.47 -3.42
C ASN A 65 -8.30 -19.36 -1.91
N LYS A 66 -7.24 -19.37 -1.09
CA LYS A 66 -7.33 -19.15 0.36
C LYS A 66 -7.86 -17.74 0.66
N VAL A 67 -7.33 -16.71 0.00
CA VAL A 67 -7.81 -15.32 0.14
C VAL A 67 -9.28 -15.21 -0.29
N ILE A 68 -9.65 -15.78 -1.44
CA ILE A 68 -11.03 -15.82 -1.94
C ILE A 68 -11.97 -16.45 -0.91
N ASN A 69 -11.57 -17.57 -0.29
CA ASN A 69 -12.41 -18.24 0.71
C ASN A 69 -12.63 -17.38 1.96
N ILE A 70 -11.57 -16.73 2.47
CA ILE A 70 -11.68 -15.81 3.61
C ILE A 70 -12.64 -14.66 3.29
N LEU A 71 -12.48 -14.00 2.13
CA LEU A 71 -13.33 -12.88 1.75
C LEU A 71 -14.78 -13.30 1.46
N LYS A 72 -14.99 -14.45 0.81
CA LYS A 72 -16.32 -15.04 0.59
C LYS A 72 -17.02 -15.33 1.91
N GLU A 73 -16.30 -15.91 2.87
CA GLU A 73 -16.85 -16.19 4.19
C GLU A 73 -17.24 -14.89 4.92
N ALA A 74 -16.35 -13.90 4.95
CA ALA A 74 -16.59 -12.60 5.56
C ALA A 74 -17.84 -11.92 4.97
N ARG A 75 -17.97 -11.91 3.64
CA ARG A 75 -19.14 -11.37 2.96
C ARG A 75 -20.41 -12.17 3.24
N ASN A 76 -20.40 -13.47 2.95
CA ASN A 76 -21.62 -14.27 2.92
C ASN A 76 -22.18 -14.56 4.32
N LYS A 77 -21.31 -14.72 5.33
CA LYS A 77 -21.75 -15.00 6.71
C LYS A 77 -21.92 -13.76 7.56
N HIS A 78 -21.14 -12.71 7.31
CA HIS A 78 -21.06 -11.56 8.20
C HIS A 78 -21.42 -10.22 7.55
N GLY A 79 -21.69 -10.21 6.23
CA GLY A 79 -22.07 -8.99 5.52
C GLY A 79 -20.93 -7.99 5.36
N ILE A 80 -19.67 -8.40 5.51
CA ILE A 80 -18.51 -7.52 5.27
C ILE A 80 -18.44 -7.14 3.79
N ILE A 81 -18.30 -5.84 3.54
CA ILE A 81 -18.07 -5.27 2.22
C ILE A 81 -16.69 -4.62 2.19
N LEU A 82 -15.89 -5.01 1.21
CA LEU A 82 -14.52 -4.54 1.04
C LEU A 82 -14.42 -3.66 -0.20
N TYR A 83 -13.90 -2.46 -0.02
CA TYR A 83 -13.56 -1.50 -1.07
C TYR A 83 -12.04 -1.33 -1.14
N SER A 84 -11.53 -1.00 -2.32
CA SER A 84 -10.11 -0.75 -2.55
C SER A 84 -9.94 0.25 -3.67
N VAL A 85 -8.94 1.12 -3.60
CA VAL A 85 -8.36 1.71 -4.82
C VAL A 85 -7.42 0.69 -5.49
N ILE A 86 -6.75 1.03 -6.57
CA ILE A 86 -5.71 0.19 -7.18
C ILE A 86 -4.34 0.79 -6.87
N GLY A 87 -3.43 0.00 -6.31
CA GLY A 87 -2.06 0.40 -5.98
C GLY A 87 -1.08 0.11 -7.11
N ASN A 88 0.18 0.49 -6.91
CA ASN A 88 1.21 0.26 -7.92
C ASN A 88 1.62 -1.22 -8.00
N HIS A 89 1.59 -1.97 -6.90
CA HIS A 89 1.90 -3.41 -6.92
C HIS A 89 0.80 -4.24 -7.60
N ASP A 90 -0.44 -3.76 -7.58
CA ASP A 90 -1.58 -4.41 -8.23
C ASP A 90 -1.60 -4.20 -9.76
N LEU A 91 -0.63 -3.48 -10.31
CA LEU A 91 -0.54 -3.16 -11.73
C LEU A 91 0.80 -3.65 -12.34
N PRO A 92 0.75 -4.64 -13.25
CA PRO A 92 1.92 -4.99 -14.05
C PRO A 92 2.43 -3.74 -14.80
N TYR A 93 3.71 -3.43 -14.60
CA TYR A 93 4.37 -2.27 -15.21
C TYR A 93 3.69 -0.93 -14.89
N ASN A 94 2.98 -0.82 -13.77
CA ASN A 94 2.24 0.38 -13.40
C ASN A 94 1.21 0.81 -14.49
N ASN A 95 0.61 -0.16 -15.19
CA ASN A 95 -0.22 0.11 -16.35
C ASN A 95 -1.57 -0.60 -16.28
N MET A 96 -2.65 0.20 -16.27
CA MET A 96 -4.05 -0.25 -16.24
C MET A 96 -4.43 -1.20 -17.38
N LYS A 97 -3.72 -1.16 -18.52
CA LYS A 97 -3.93 -2.10 -19.64
C LYS A 97 -3.80 -3.56 -19.21
N TYR A 98 -2.97 -3.85 -18.22
CA TYR A 98 -2.72 -5.21 -17.76
C TYR A 98 -3.53 -5.58 -16.51
N PHE A 99 -4.37 -4.69 -16.00
CA PHE A 99 -5.12 -4.90 -14.76
C PHE A 99 -6.00 -6.16 -14.82
N SER A 100 -6.60 -6.47 -15.97
CA SER A 100 -7.47 -7.66 -16.12
C SER A 100 -6.76 -8.99 -15.87
N SER A 101 -5.42 -9.00 -15.86
CA SER A 101 -4.60 -10.20 -15.62
C SER A 101 -4.21 -10.39 -14.14
N THR A 102 -4.66 -9.51 -13.24
CA THR A 102 -4.13 -9.43 -11.88
C THR A 102 -5.00 -10.19 -10.88
N PRO A 103 -4.42 -10.61 -9.74
CA PRO A 103 -5.20 -11.21 -8.66
C PRO A 103 -6.27 -10.27 -8.10
N LEU A 104 -5.98 -8.96 -7.98
CA LEU A 104 -6.96 -7.98 -7.52
C LEU A 104 -8.15 -7.90 -8.49
N HIS A 105 -7.92 -7.91 -9.80
CA HIS A 105 -9.02 -7.97 -10.77
C HIS A 105 -9.85 -9.25 -10.65
N THR A 106 -9.23 -10.38 -10.31
CA THR A 106 -9.96 -11.63 -10.05
C THR A 106 -10.89 -11.47 -8.84
N LEU A 107 -10.42 -10.85 -7.75
CA LEU A 107 -11.26 -10.55 -6.58
C LEU A 107 -12.40 -9.60 -6.93
N ALA A 108 -12.14 -8.58 -7.76
CA ALA A 108 -13.15 -7.63 -8.20
C ALA A 108 -14.21 -8.28 -9.10
N SER A 109 -13.80 -9.13 -10.04
CA SER A 109 -14.69 -9.87 -10.95
C SER A 109 -15.61 -10.85 -10.21
N LEU A 110 -15.16 -11.35 -9.06
CA LEU A 110 -15.95 -12.19 -8.16
C LEU A 110 -16.87 -11.38 -7.23
N ASN A 111 -16.89 -10.06 -7.35
CA ASN A 111 -17.51 -9.14 -6.41
C ASN A 111 -17.08 -9.44 -4.98
N LEU A 112 -15.78 -9.59 -4.71
CA LEU A 112 -15.27 -9.72 -3.34
C LEU A 112 -14.64 -8.41 -2.87
N VAL A 113 -14.05 -7.67 -3.80
CA VAL A 113 -13.52 -6.31 -3.62
C VAL A 113 -14.22 -5.39 -4.60
N TYR A 114 -14.75 -4.26 -4.14
CA TYR A 114 -15.28 -3.22 -5.02
C TYR A 114 -14.21 -2.15 -5.24
N LEU A 115 -13.88 -1.88 -6.50
CA LEU A 115 -12.81 -0.96 -6.86
C LEU A 115 -13.34 0.47 -6.91
N LEU A 116 -12.81 1.33 -6.04
CA LEU A 116 -13.05 2.77 -6.07
C LEU A 116 -12.16 3.41 -7.15
N GLY A 117 -12.67 4.42 -7.83
CA GLY A 117 -11.93 5.15 -8.85
C GLY A 117 -12.83 6.09 -9.64
N ASN A 118 -12.35 6.53 -10.79
CA ASN A 118 -13.09 7.48 -11.64
C ASN A 118 -14.51 7.04 -12.01
N ASP A 119 -14.79 5.74 -12.11
CA ASP A 119 -16.11 5.24 -12.56
C ASP A 119 -16.97 4.66 -11.44
N PHE A 120 -16.44 4.61 -10.21
CA PHE A 120 -17.17 4.08 -9.07
C PHE A 120 -16.73 4.75 -7.77
N ASP A 121 -17.70 5.39 -7.15
CA ASP A 121 -17.68 6.02 -5.84
C ASP A 121 -18.81 5.45 -4.97
N VAL A 122 -18.68 5.63 -3.65
CA VAL A 122 -19.63 5.08 -2.69
C VAL A 122 -20.35 6.22 -1.98
N LEU A 123 -21.66 6.28 -2.11
CA LEU A 123 -22.53 7.24 -1.42
C LEU A 123 -23.51 6.49 -0.52
N PHE A 124 -23.46 6.74 0.79
CA PHE A 124 -24.46 6.27 1.72
C PHE A 124 -24.61 7.22 2.91
N SER A 125 -25.86 7.48 3.32
CA SER A 125 -26.17 8.23 4.55
C SER A 125 -25.43 9.57 4.69
N GLY A 126 -25.28 10.33 3.59
CA GLY A 126 -24.56 11.61 3.59
C GLY A 126 -23.03 11.50 3.65
N VAL A 127 -22.46 10.31 3.48
CA VAL A 127 -21.02 10.06 3.34
C VAL A 127 -20.72 9.70 1.90
N HIS A 128 -19.73 10.37 1.31
CA HIS A 128 -19.26 10.11 -0.05
C HIS A 128 -17.79 9.73 -0.04
N ILE A 129 -17.48 8.51 -0.47
CA ILE A 129 -16.12 7.97 -0.54
C ILE A 129 -15.68 7.93 -2.00
N TYR A 130 -14.61 8.67 -2.29
CA TYR A 130 -13.95 8.72 -3.59
C TYR A 130 -12.66 7.90 -3.57
N GLY A 131 -12.33 7.30 -4.71
CA GLY A 131 -11.06 6.62 -4.92
C GLY A 131 -10.19 7.36 -5.92
N MET A 132 -8.90 7.48 -5.61
CA MET A 132 -7.85 7.85 -6.56
C MET A 132 -6.84 6.71 -6.62
N SER A 133 -6.92 5.91 -7.68
CA SER A 133 -6.00 4.81 -7.94
C SER A 133 -4.65 5.32 -8.42
N TYR A 134 -3.63 4.49 -8.20
CA TYR A 134 -2.33 4.66 -8.82
C TYR A 134 -2.51 4.66 -10.35
N THR A 135 -1.89 5.61 -11.05
CA THR A 135 -2.11 6.04 -12.46
C THR A 135 -3.13 7.16 -12.72
N GLU A 136 -3.97 7.52 -11.76
CA GLU A 136 -4.96 8.59 -11.96
C GLU A 136 -4.44 10.00 -11.63
N LYS A 137 -3.26 10.13 -11.00
CA LYS A 137 -2.64 11.41 -10.65
C LYS A 137 -2.50 12.31 -11.90
N GLY A 138 -2.90 13.58 -11.77
CA GLY A 138 -2.81 14.61 -12.80
C GLY A 138 -4.09 14.84 -13.61
N ASN A 139 -4.96 13.83 -13.75
CA ASN A 139 -6.24 13.94 -14.46
C ASN A 139 -7.45 13.61 -13.57
N TRP A 140 -7.23 13.46 -12.26
CA TRP A 140 -8.25 13.05 -11.33
C TRP A 140 -9.01 14.24 -10.75
N GLU A 141 -10.33 14.14 -10.75
CA GLU A 141 -11.26 15.02 -10.04
C GLU A 141 -12.41 14.14 -9.51
N PRO A 142 -12.96 14.43 -8.32
CA PRO A 142 -14.09 13.68 -7.80
C PRO A 142 -15.31 13.87 -8.72
N LYS A 143 -15.77 12.79 -9.36
CA LYS A 143 -17.05 12.83 -10.08
C LYS A 143 -18.19 12.94 -9.07
N ASN A 144 -19.25 13.66 -9.43
CA ASN A 144 -20.46 13.83 -8.61
C ASN A 144 -20.21 14.41 -7.20
N TYR A 145 -19.21 15.29 -7.06
CA TYR A 145 -18.91 15.89 -5.76
C TYR A 145 -20.11 16.63 -5.17
N ASP A 146 -20.48 16.28 -3.94
CA ASP A 146 -21.54 16.94 -3.17
C ASP A 146 -20.96 17.58 -1.90
N GLU A 147 -20.96 18.91 -1.85
CA GLU A 147 -20.47 19.68 -0.71
C GLU A 147 -21.28 19.47 0.58
N ASN A 148 -22.50 18.94 0.48
CA ASN A 148 -23.36 18.63 1.63
C ASN A 148 -23.02 17.29 2.27
N CYS A 149 -22.20 16.46 1.62
CA CYS A 149 -21.76 15.19 2.14
C CYS A 149 -20.50 15.31 3.00
N TYR A 150 -20.29 14.34 3.89
CA TYR A 150 -19.00 14.08 4.49
C TYR A 150 -18.10 13.39 3.44
N ASN A 151 -17.21 14.17 2.84
CA ASN A 151 -16.42 13.78 1.68
C ASN A 151 -15.10 13.14 2.10
N ILE A 152 -14.87 11.89 1.70
CA ILE A 152 -13.70 11.07 2.03
C ILE A 152 -12.94 10.72 0.76
N LEU A 153 -11.66 11.07 0.67
CA LEU A 153 -10.78 10.58 -0.39
C LEU A 153 -9.94 9.41 0.12
N VAL A 154 -9.92 8.31 -0.63
CA VAL A 154 -8.96 7.21 -0.46
C VAL A 154 -8.02 7.20 -1.65
N THR A 155 -6.72 7.15 -1.41
CA THR A 155 -5.72 7.32 -2.46
C THR A 155 -4.49 6.44 -2.25
N HIS A 156 -3.85 6.01 -3.34
CA HIS A 156 -2.59 5.27 -3.31
C HIS A 156 -1.44 6.12 -3.85
N TYR A 157 -1.07 7.16 -3.10
CA TYR A 157 0.12 7.98 -3.31
C TYR A 157 0.68 8.40 -1.96
N ALA A 158 2.00 8.54 -1.87
CA ALA A 158 2.61 9.13 -0.70
C ALA A 158 2.29 10.62 -0.62
N LEU A 159 2.08 11.11 0.60
CA LEU A 159 1.88 12.54 0.87
C LEU A 159 3.16 13.26 1.29
N THR A 160 4.29 12.55 1.30
CA THR A 160 5.61 13.10 1.63
C THR A 160 6.45 13.23 0.37
N ASN A 161 7.21 14.31 0.27
CA ASN A 161 8.06 14.64 -0.88
C ASN A 161 9.37 13.83 -0.95
N ASN A 162 9.55 12.84 -0.06
CA ASN A 162 10.70 11.93 -0.08
C ASN A 162 10.53 10.78 -1.09
N PHE A 163 9.37 10.70 -1.73
CA PHE A 163 9.09 9.77 -2.82
C PHE A 163 9.30 10.46 -4.17
N GLY A 164 9.63 9.68 -5.20
CA GLY A 164 9.78 10.20 -6.55
C GLY A 164 8.52 10.91 -7.03
N GLU A 165 8.67 11.83 -8.00
CA GLU A 165 7.56 12.65 -8.49
C GLU A 165 6.34 11.82 -8.87
N LYS A 166 6.53 10.64 -9.46
CA LYS A 166 5.44 9.74 -9.85
C LYS A 166 4.56 9.27 -8.67
N ASP A 167 5.16 9.09 -7.50
CA ASP A 167 4.55 8.45 -6.34
C ASP A 167 4.09 9.45 -5.27
N TYR A 168 4.54 10.71 -5.37
CA TYR A 168 4.17 11.79 -4.46
C TYR A 168 2.93 12.57 -4.90
N LEU A 169 1.97 12.79 -3.99
CA LEU A 169 0.79 13.64 -4.18
C LEU A 169 0.81 14.78 -3.13
N PRO A 170 1.08 16.04 -3.54
CA PRO A 170 1.00 17.19 -2.64
C PRO A 170 -0.43 17.36 -2.11
N ILE A 171 -0.61 17.46 -0.79
CA ILE A 171 -1.93 17.61 -0.18
C ILE A 171 -2.60 18.91 -0.65
N GLU A 172 -1.79 19.96 -0.85
CA GLU A 172 -2.23 21.27 -1.31
C GLU A 172 -2.88 21.20 -2.71
N SER A 173 -2.50 20.22 -3.53
CA SER A 173 -3.10 20.00 -4.85
C SER A 173 -4.54 19.51 -4.79
N LEU A 174 -4.97 18.95 -3.65
CA LEU A 174 -6.34 18.46 -3.43
C LEU A 174 -7.28 19.57 -2.94
N GLY A 175 -6.72 20.67 -2.42
CA GLY A 175 -7.46 21.76 -1.78
C GLY A 175 -8.34 21.30 -0.62
N ASN A 176 -9.26 22.17 -0.18
CA ASN A 176 -10.08 21.92 1.01
C ASN A 176 -11.39 21.14 0.69
N LYS A 177 -11.36 20.29 -0.33
CA LYS A 177 -12.54 19.56 -0.84
C LYS A 177 -12.99 18.47 0.14
N PHE A 178 -12.06 17.79 0.80
CA PHE A 178 -12.36 16.59 1.58
C PHE A 178 -12.37 16.87 3.07
N ASN A 179 -13.27 16.21 3.80
CA ASN A 179 -13.26 16.19 5.26
C ASN A 179 -12.20 15.22 5.79
N LEU A 180 -11.96 14.14 5.04
CA LEU A 180 -11.02 13.08 5.38
C LEU A 180 -10.24 12.63 4.15
N ILE A 181 -8.93 12.46 4.28
CA ILE A 181 -8.06 11.84 3.28
C ILE A 181 -7.38 10.63 3.91
N VAL A 182 -7.43 9.49 3.24
CA VAL A 182 -6.73 8.26 3.64
C VAL A 182 -5.75 7.89 2.54
N ALA A 183 -4.46 7.92 2.84
CA ALA A 183 -3.39 7.70 1.86
C ALA A 183 -2.56 6.45 2.18
N GLY A 184 -2.30 5.66 1.13
CA GLY A 184 -1.38 4.51 1.14
C GLY A 184 -0.01 4.84 0.56
N HIS A 185 0.65 3.83 -0.01
CA HIS A 185 1.99 3.85 -0.61
C HIS A 185 3.14 4.06 0.39
N ASP A 186 2.97 4.97 1.35
CA ASP A 186 3.87 5.08 2.49
C ASP A 186 3.57 3.95 3.49
N HIS A 187 4.48 2.98 3.58
CA HIS A 187 4.36 1.84 4.49
C HIS A 187 4.48 2.21 5.98
N THR A 188 4.80 3.46 6.30
CA THR A 188 4.91 3.96 7.66
C THR A 188 3.55 4.40 8.19
N PHE A 189 3.19 3.95 9.39
CA PHE A 189 2.04 4.50 10.11
C PHE A 189 2.34 5.91 10.63
N PHE A 190 1.38 6.82 10.47
CA PHE A 190 1.40 8.14 11.11
C PHE A 190 0.14 8.35 11.91
N ARG A 191 0.20 9.12 13.00
CA ARG A 191 -1.02 9.56 13.68
C ARG A 191 -1.91 10.39 12.76
N ALA A 192 -3.21 10.41 13.05
CA ALA A 192 -4.14 11.29 12.35
C ALA A 192 -3.62 12.74 12.44
N GLN A 193 -3.53 13.40 11.30
CA GLN A 193 -3.12 14.79 11.19
C GLN A 193 -4.30 15.63 10.75
N VAL A 194 -4.24 16.94 11.00
CA VAL A 194 -5.29 17.88 10.61
C VAL A 194 -4.64 19.07 9.91
N THR A 195 -5.15 19.45 8.74
CA THR A 195 -4.67 20.64 8.03
C THR A 195 -5.01 21.92 8.79
N LYS A 196 -4.19 22.97 8.63
CA LYS A 196 -4.34 24.26 9.33
C LYS A 196 -5.18 25.28 8.54
N GLU A 197 -6.12 24.80 7.73
CA GLU A 197 -6.94 25.63 6.85
C GLU A 197 -8.26 26.04 7.52
N GLU A 198 -9.00 26.98 6.90
CA GLU A 198 -10.33 27.40 7.39
C GLU A 198 -11.32 26.22 7.46
N LYS A 199 -11.23 25.29 6.50
CA LYS A 199 -11.94 24.00 6.53
C LYS A 199 -10.91 22.89 6.75
N PRO A 200 -10.74 22.40 7.99
CA PRO A 200 -9.73 21.42 8.30
C PRO A 200 -10.04 20.06 7.66
N THR A 201 -9.02 19.43 7.08
CA THR A 201 -9.07 18.06 6.57
C THR A 201 -8.30 17.14 7.50
N ILE A 202 -8.90 16.02 7.89
CA ILE A 202 -8.23 14.96 8.64
C ILE A 202 -7.45 14.08 7.65
N ILE A 203 -6.20 13.76 7.96
CA ILE A 203 -5.32 12.93 7.14
C ILE A 203 -4.95 11.67 7.90
N LEU A 204 -5.23 10.51 7.31
CA LEU A 204 -4.93 9.18 7.83
C LEU A 204 -3.92 8.49 6.92
N ARG A 205 -2.87 7.93 7.54
CA ARG A 205 -1.85 7.14 6.86
C ARG A 205 -1.62 5.86 7.66
N PRO A 206 -2.38 4.80 7.38
CA PRO A 206 -2.38 3.59 8.21
C PRO A 206 -1.06 2.82 8.16
N GLY A 207 -0.25 3.03 7.11
CA GLY A 207 0.96 2.25 6.84
C GLY A 207 0.65 0.86 6.28
N ALA A 208 1.68 0.02 6.15
CA ALA A 208 1.49 -1.32 5.60
C ALA A 208 0.78 -2.26 6.60
N PHE A 209 -0.17 -3.07 6.10
CA PHE A 209 -0.84 -4.14 6.84
C PHE A 209 0.11 -5.28 7.23
N ILE A 210 1.07 -5.57 6.35
CA ILE A 210 2.10 -6.58 6.59
C ILE A 210 3.48 -5.98 6.37
N ARG A 211 4.30 -6.01 7.42
CA ARG A 211 5.67 -5.51 7.36
C ARG A 211 6.47 -6.20 6.26
N ARG A 212 7.05 -5.41 5.38
CA ARG A 212 7.96 -5.86 4.31
C ARG A 212 9.42 -5.54 4.62
N THR A 213 9.63 -4.46 5.35
CA THR A 213 10.94 -3.98 5.79
C THR A 213 11.02 -4.04 7.31
N LYS A 214 12.23 -4.21 7.83
CA LYS A 214 12.49 -4.04 9.25
C LYS A 214 12.65 -2.54 9.47
N ILE A 215 11.74 -1.93 10.22
CA ILE A 215 11.90 -0.53 10.62
C ILE A 215 13.01 -0.54 11.67
N ALA A 216 14.10 0.21 11.41
CA ALA A 216 15.11 0.49 12.43
C ALA A 216 14.41 1.16 13.62
N ASN A 217 14.82 0.79 14.83
CA ASN A 217 14.25 1.26 16.08
C ASN A 217 14.43 2.78 16.23
N GLU A 218 13.60 3.57 15.56
CA GLU A 218 13.59 5.02 15.70
C GLU A 218 12.16 5.52 15.96
N GLU A 219 12.10 6.23 17.09
CA GLU A 219 11.01 6.97 17.72
C GLU A 219 9.75 6.19 18.06
N ILE A 220 9.71 5.74 19.31
CA ILE A 220 8.48 5.61 20.09
C ILE A 220 7.88 7.01 20.18
N THR A 221 6.84 7.32 19.42
CA THR A 221 6.03 8.47 19.77
C THR A 221 5.17 8.07 20.97
N GLU A 222 5.60 8.36 22.19
CA GLU A 222 4.77 8.21 23.38
C GLU A 222 3.49 9.07 23.21
N LEU A 223 2.31 8.50 23.46
CA LEU A 223 1.12 9.26 23.86
C LEU A 223 0.34 8.47 24.91
N THR A 224 -0.42 9.23 25.68
CA THR A 224 -0.91 9.00 27.04
C THR A 224 -1.97 7.90 27.23
N ASP A 225 -2.28 7.07 26.24
CA ASP A 225 -3.28 5.99 26.38
C ASP A 225 -2.86 4.65 25.74
N GLY A 226 -1.59 4.52 25.33
CA GLY A 226 -1.04 3.31 24.72
C GLY A 226 0.17 3.62 23.85
N VAL A 227 1.22 2.80 23.94
CA VAL A 227 2.46 3.01 23.19
C VAL A 227 2.29 2.51 21.75
N PHE A 228 1.86 3.40 20.85
CA PHE A 228 1.92 3.15 19.40
C PHE A 228 3.39 3.26 18.95
N LYS A 229 3.98 2.13 18.59
CA LYS A 229 5.31 2.05 18.01
C LYS A 229 5.22 2.08 16.48
N LYS A 230 6.26 2.58 15.82
CA LYS A 230 6.37 2.60 14.35
C LYS A 230 6.26 1.20 13.72
N ASP A 231 6.52 0.14 14.50
CA ASP A 231 6.34 -1.24 14.08
C ASP A 231 4.90 -1.75 14.21
N ASN A 232 3.99 -1.01 14.83
CA ASN A 232 2.60 -1.45 14.99
C ASN A 232 1.89 -1.51 13.63
N ILE A 233 0.96 -2.46 13.51
CA ILE A 233 0.04 -2.52 12.37
C ILE A 233 -1.25 -1.87 12.83
N VAL A 234 -1.59 -0.77 12.18
CA VAL A 234 -2.73 0.07 12.57
C VAL A 234 -3.74 0.10 11.44
N TYR A 235 -5.01 0.10 11.82
CA TYR A 235 -6.11 0.53 10.96
C TYR A 235 -6.92 1.59 11.70
N TYR A 236 -7.67 2.40 10.98
CA TYR A 236 -8.57 3.37 11.58
C TYR A 236 -10.00 2.88 11.51
N VAL A 237 -10.76 3.12 12.56
CA VAL A 237 -12.22 3.04 12.51
C VAL A 237 -12.74 4.46 12.56
N VAL A 238 -13.46 4.86 11.51
CA VAL A 238 -14.09 6.17 11.42
C VAL A 238 -15.58 5.99 11.62
N ASP A 239 -16.13 6.70 12.60
CA ASP A 239 -17.56 6.81 12.80
C ASP A 239 -18.03 8.14 12.20
N THR A 240 -18.76 8.07 11.09
CA THR A 240 -19.19 9.22 10.30
C THR A 240 -20.43 9.93 10.86
N GLU A 241 -21.12 9.35 11.83
CA GLU A 241 -22.23 10.02 12.52
C GLU A 241 -21.69 10.92 13.64
N SER A 242 -20.67 10.44 14.37
CA SER A 242 -20.01 11.20 15.45
C SER A 242 -18.78 11.99 14.99
N ASN A 243 -18.35 11.81 13.74
CA ASN A 243 -17.09 12.33 13.19
C ASN A 243 -15.85 11.97 14.05
N THR A 244 -15.84 10.77 14.60
CA THR A 244 -14.71 10.28 15.41
C THR A 244 -13.80 9.37 14.61
N VAL A 245 -12.50 9.49 14.86
CA VAL A 245 -11.46 8.66 14.24
C VAL A 245 -10.71 7.93 15.34
N GLU A 246 -10.76 6.61 15.32
CA GLU A 246 -10.12 5.74 16.30
C GLU A 246 -9.01 4.92 15.63
N PRO A 247 -7.72 5.13 15.94
CA PRO A 247 -6.68 4.18 15.56
C PRO A 247 -6.83 2.89 16.37
N LYS A 248 -6.75 1.74 15.70
CA LYS A 248 -6.81 0.39 16.29
C LYS A 248 -5.54 -0.37 15.97
N LEU A 249 -4.96 -1.01 16.99
CA LEU A 249 -3.88 -1.97 16.81
C LEU A 249 -4.45 -3.30 16.35
N LEU A 250 -3.90 -3.87 15.28
CA LEU A 250 -4.24 -5.22 14.88
C LEU A 250 -3.69 -6.22 15.91
N GLY A 251 -4.54 -7.11 16.42
CA GLY A 251 -4.16 -8.11 17.41
C GLY A 251 -3.22 -9.19 16.87
N GLY A 252 -2.45 -9.81 17.78
CA GLY A 252 -1.61 -10.98 17.46
C GLY A 252 -0.49 -10.73 16.47
N VAL A 253 0.01 -9.48 16.39
CA VAL A 253 1.15 -9.12 15.56
C VAL A 253 2.44 -9.26 16.36
N GLU A 254 3.33 -10.14 15.89
CA GLU A 254 4.65 -10.33 16.50
C GLU A 254 5.54 -9.08 16.35
N PRO A 255 6.39 -8.75 17.33
CA PRO A 255 7.41 -7.71 17.23
C PRO A 255 8.32 -7.87 16.00
N SER A 256 8.80 -6.76 15.42
CA SER A 256 9.62 -6.81 14.19
C SER A 256 10.92 -7.60 14.38
N GLU A 257 11.51 -7.50 15.56
CA GLU A 257 12.73 -8.17 15.98
C GLU A 257 12.63 -9.69 15.96
N LEU A 258 11.44 -10.25 16.22
CA LEU A 258 11.19 -11.69 16.20
C LEU A 258 10.88 -12.23 14.79
N VAL A 259 10.53 -11.34 13.88
CA VAL A 259 10.01 -11.67 12.56
C VAL A 259 11.08 -11.52 11.47
N PHE A 260 12.07 -10.66 11.68
CA PHE A 260 13.11 -10.36 10.70
C PHE A 260 14.50 -10.83 11.15
N LYS A 261 15.30 -11.33 10.19
CA LYS A 261 16.70 -11.69 10.40
C LYS A 261 17.50 -10.46 10.86
N ALA A 262 18.47 -10.68 11.75
CA ALA A 262 19.35 -9.60 12.23
C ALA A 262 20.11 -8.92 11.09
N SER A 263 20.66 -9.68 10.14
CA SER A 263 21.41 -9.17 8.98
C SER A 263 20.57 -8.35 7.99
N SER A 264 19.24 -8.37 8.09
CA SER A 264 18.38 -7.53 7.24
C SER A 264 18.35 -6.06 7.68
N ILE A 265 18.94 -5.73 8.84
CA ILE A 265 19.15 -4.35 9.30
C ILE A 265 20.27 -3.70 8.48
N GLU A 266 21.43 -4.36 8.40
CA GLU A 266 22.65 -3.81 7.76
C GLU A 266 22.49 -3.64 6.23
N ALA A 267 21.70 -4.49 5.59
CA ALA A 267 21.49 -4.45 4.13
C ALA A 267 20.55 -3.31 3.67
N GLN A 268 19.78 -2.70 4.56
CA GLN A 268 18.79 -1.68 4.20
C GLN A 268 19.47 -0.31 3.98
N ASP A 269 20.50 0.00 4.77
CA ASP A 269 21.33 1.21 4.59
C ASP A 269 22.07 1.16 3.24
N PHE A 270 22.60 0.00 2.84
CA PHE A 270 23.30 -0.18 1.57
C PHE A 270 22.39 -0.04 0.33
N LYS A 271 21.09 -0.36 0.48
CA LYS A 271 20.13 -0.37 -0.65
C LYS A 271 19.68 1.02 -1.06
N LEU A 272 19.55 1.95 -0.11
CA LEU A 272 19.17 3.35 -0.36
C LEU A 272 20.21 4.05 -1.24
N ASP A 273 21.50 3.84 -0.97
CA ASP A 273 22.60 4.39 -1.79
C ASP A 273 22.64 3.79 -3.21
N SER A 274 22.20 2.55 -3.39
CA SER A 274 22.23 1.87 -4.70
C SER A 274 21.11 2.33 -5.64
N TYR A 275 19.91 2.62 -5.11
CA TYR A 275 18.78 3.05 -5.94
C TYR A 275 18.92 4.49 -6.43
N SER A 276 19.42 5.40 -5.58
CA SER A 276 19.73 6.77 -5.99
C SER A 276 20.77 6.80 -7.13
N MET A 277 21.78 5.94 -7.05
CA MET A 277 22.76 5.75 -8.13
C MET A 277 22.11 5.23 -9.42
N LEU A 278 21.19 4.26 -9.34
CA LEU A 278 20.55 3.72 -10.53
C LEU A 278 19.61 4.73 -11.19
N ASP A 279 18.81 5.48 -10.43
CA ASP A 279 17.91 6.50 -10.97
C ASP A 279 18.68 7.62 -11.70
N GLU A 280 19.80 8.07 -11.13
CA GLU A 280 20.70 9.03 -11.79
C GLU A 280 21.28 8.46 -13.11
N VAL A 281 21.53 7.15 -13.18
CA VAL A 281 21.97 6.48 -14.40
C VAL A 281 20.85 6.42 -15.43
N PHE A 282 19.62 6.10 -15.03
CA PHE A 282 18.49 6.01 -15.95
C PHE A 282 18.08 7.39 -16.48
N GLU A 283 18.18 8.46 -15.69
CA GLU A 283 17.88 9.83 -16.15
C GLU A 283 18.88 10.35 -17.20
N ASN A 284 20.14 9.91 -17.13
CA ASN A 284 21.21 10.36 -18.03
C ASN A 284 21.38 9.50 -19.29
N VAL A 285 20.54 8.48 -19.50
CA VAL A 285 20.68 7.53 -20.61
C VAL A 285 19.56 7.71 -21.63
N GLU A 286 19.90 8.13 -22.85
CA GLU A 286 18.97 8.08 -23.97
C GLU A 286 18.74 6.62 -24.41
N PHE A 287 17.56 6.07 -24.11
CA PHE A 287 17.19 4.68 -24.45
C PHE A 287 16.85 4.44 -25.92
N THR A 288 16.75 5.51 -26.73
CA THR A 288 16.40 5.34 -28.15
C THR A 288 17.57 4.73 -28.91
N ASN A 289 17.30 3.68 -29.69
CA ASN A 289 18.25 2.96 -30.56
C ASN A 289 19.39 2.18 -29.87
N LYS A 290 19.28 1.85 -28.57
CA LYS A 290 20.27 0.99 -27.89
C LYS A 290 19.82 -0.47 -27.85
N THR A 291 20.75 -1.38 -28.13
CA THR A 291 20.61 -2.82 -27.95
C THR A 291 20.63 -3.21 -26.48
N SER A 292 20.14 -4.39 -26.16
CA SER A 292 20.14 -4.94 -24.80
C SER A 292 21.55 -5.16 -24.24
N ASP A 293 22.58 -5.26 -25.08
CA ASP A 293 23.98 -5.35 -24.65
C ASP A 293 24.56 -3.97 -24.32
N GLU A 294 24.23 -2.96 -25.13
CA GLU A 294 24.63 -1.57 -24.86
C GLU A 294 24.00 -1.03 -23.57
N LEU A 295 22.75 -1.41 -23.26
CA LEU A 295 22.10 -1.07 -22.00
C LEU A 295 22.77 -1.76 -20.80
N LEU A 296 23.19 -3.01 -20.96
CA LEU A 296 23.91 -3.74 -19.91
C LEU A 296 25.27 -3.10 -19.64
N ASP A 297 25.98 -2.68 -20.68
CA ASP A 297 27.27 -2.01 -20.54
C ASP A 297 27.14 -0.65 -19.85
N ILE A 298 26.10 0.11 -20.18
CA ILE A 298 25.80 1.37 -19.50
C ILE A 298 25.54 1.14 -18.01
N LEU A 299 24.74 0.14 -17.66
CA LEU A 299 24.45 -0.17 -16.26
C LEU A 299 25.72 -0.58 -15.50
N LEU A 300 26.51 -1.49 -16.06
CA LEU A 300 27.74 -1.97 -15.42
C LEU A 300 28.78 -0.86 -15.27
N ASN A 301 28.92 0.04 -16.25
CA ASN A 301 29.91 1.11 -16.19
C ASN A 301 29.62 2.14 -15.10
N ASN A 302 28.36 2.33 -14.75
CA ASN A 302 27.97 3.26 -13.69
C ASN A 302 27.97 2.64 -12.28
N LEU A 303 28.16 1.33 -12.14
CA LEU A 303 28.37 0.70 -10.84
C LEU A 303 29.83 0.89 -10.41
N ASP A 304 30.05 1.35 -9.17
CA ASP A 304 31.37 1.41 -8.54
C ASP A 304 31.78 0.03 -8.01
N ILE A 305 32.10 -0.88 -8.92
CA ILE A 305 32.53 -2.25 -8.63
C ILE A 305 33.76 -2.61 -9.48
N GLU A 306 34.56 -3.57 -9.02
CA GLU A 306 35.77 -3.99 -9.73
C GLU A 306 35.45 -4.54 -11.14
N GLU A 307 36.35 -4.27 -12.09
CA GLU A 307 36.14 -4.57 -13.50
C GLU A 307 35.99 -6.08 -13.77
N ASP A 308 36.68 -6.92 -13.01
CA ASP A 308 36.54 -8.38 -13.09
C ASP A 308 35.13 -8.85 -12.67
N ILE A 309 34.52 -8.19 -11.68
CA ILE A 309 33.14 -8.42 -11.26
C ILE A 309 32.18 -8.01 -12.38
N LYS A 310 32.37 -6.84 -13.00
CA LYS A 310 31.57 -6.40 -14.16
C LYS A 310 31.59 -7.42 -15.29
N GLN A 311 32.78 -7.92 -15.65
CA GLN A 311 32.94 -8.93 -16.69
C GLN A 311 32.27 -10.27 -16.35
N ARG A 312 32.31 -10.69 -15.07
CA ARG A 312 31.62 -11.90 -14.61
C ARG A 312 30.10 -11.77 -14.68
N ILE A 313 29.55 -10.61 -14.28
CA ILE A 313 28.13 -10.33 -14.37
C ILE A 313 27.68 -10.32 -15.84
N LYS A 314 28.43 -9.62 -16.71
CA LYS A 314 28.15 -9.55 -18.14
C LYS A 314 28.13 -10.94 -18.77
N LYS A 315 29.15 -11.76 -18.49
CA LYS A 315 29.24 -13.13 -18.96
C LYS A 315 28.05 -13.98 -18.49
N HIS A 316 27.71 -13.91 -17.20
CA HIS A 316 26.60 -14.69 -16.67
C HIS A 316 25.26 -14.34 -17.32
N ILE A 317 25.00 -13.05 -17.58
CA ILE A 317 23.76 -12.61 -18.23
C ILE A 317 23.72 -13.04 -19.70
N LEU A 318 24.84 -12.94 -20.42
CA LEU A 318 24.93 -13.36 -21.82
C LEU A 318 24.81 -14.88 -21.99
N ASP A 319 25.42 -15.66 -21.09
CA ASP A 319 25.38 -17.14 -21.12
C ASP A 319 23.97 -17.69 -20.80
N ASN A 320 23.07 -16.87 -20.23
CA ASN A 320 21.70 -17.25 -19.84
C ASN A 320 20.61 -16.53 -20.67
N ARG A 321 20.96 -15.99 -21.84
CA ARG A 321 20.01 -15.40 -22.79
C ARG A 321 19.40 -16.42 -23.76
#